data_AF-A0A0Q7ADV3-F1
#
_entry.id   AF-A0A0Q7ADV3-F1
#
_cell.length_a   1.000
_cell.length_b   1.000
_cell.length_c   1.000
_cell.angle_alpha   90.00
_cell.angle_beta   90.00
_cell.angle_gamma   90.00
#
_symmetry.space_group_name_H-M   'P 1'
#
loop_
_entity.id
_entity.type
_entity.pdbx_description
1 polymer ?
#
loop_
_entity_poly.entity_id
_entity_poly.type
_entity_poly.pdbx_seq_one_letter_code
_entity_poly.pdbx_strand_id
1 'polypeptide(L)'
;MTEVVISDGEKTRIEAVWAIVFSSSNQVLRDAKLYGFEALGDLPSPNIHDMVKLLKVIGAMIDALYAFDQPYEQQRQLLNAKSQITNMERLGSALLAGERGDYEEALAALEKQCVI
;
A
#
# COMPACT_ATOMS: atom_id res chain seq x y z
N MET A 1 30.61 1.18 -13.36
CA MET A 1 29.35 1.44 -12.63
C MET A 1 28.76 2.67 -13.30
N THR A 2 27.81 2.46 -14.20
CA THR A 2 27.21 3.56 -14.98
C THR A 2 26.18 4.24 -14.08
N GLU A 3 26.33 5.54 -13.86
CA GLU A 3 25.40 6.31 -13.04
C GLU A 3 24.09 6.45 -13.82
N VAL A 4 23.04 5.76 -13.37
CA VAL A 4 21.72 5.87 -13.97
C VAL A 4 21.12 7.20 -13.54
N VAL A 5 21.06 8.14 -14.48
CA VAL A 5 20.44 9.44 -14.29
C VAL A 5 18.96 9.31 -14.65
N ILE A 6 18.10 9.28 -13.63
CA ILE A 6 16.65 9.40 -13.81
C ILE A 6 16.31 10.83 -14.26
N SER A 7 15.37 10.96 -15.20
CA SER A 7 14.82 12.27 -15.53
C SER A 7 13.96 12.84 -14.39
N ASP A 8 14.00 14.15 -14.13
CA ASP A 8 13.20 14.78 -13.05
C ASP A 8 11.70 14.40 -13.10
N GLY A 9 11.17 14.15 -14.29
CA GLY A 9 9.79 13.70 -14.50
C GLY A 9 9.51 12.27 -14.00
N GLU A 10 10.45 11.34 -14.13
CA GLU A 10 10.31 9.96 -13.63
C GLU A 10 10.42 9.91 -12.10
N LYS A 11 11.36 10.68 -11.52
CA LYS A 11 11.48 10.83 -10.07
C LYS A 11 10.17 11.37 -9.47
N THR A 12 9.60 12.40 -10.08
CA THR A 12 8.32 12.99 -9.65
C THR A 12 7.18 11.96 -9.69
N ARG A 13 7.16 11.07 -10.69
CA ARG A 13 6.15 10.00 -10.79
C ARG A 13 6.29 8.96 -9.68
N ILE A 14 7.51 8.53 -9.37
CA ILE A 14 7.76 7.57 -8.28
C ILE A 14 7.37 8.16 -6.93
N GLU A 15 7.75 9.41 -6.68
CA GLU A 15 7.36 10.15 -5.47
C GLU A 15 5.84 10.29 -5.37
N ALA A 16 5.15 10.58 -6.48
CA ALA A 16 3.69 10.68 -6.50
C ALA A 16 3.02 9.32 -6.22
N VAL A 17 3.48 8.23 -6.83
CA VAL A 17 2.96 6.88 -6.58
C VAL A 17 3.16 6.50 -5.11
N TRP A 18 4.36 6.74 -4.57
CA TRP A 18 4.65 6.49 -3.17
C TRP A 18 3.75 7.31 -2.24
N ALA A 19 3.57 8.62 -2.51
CA ALA A 19 2.70 9.49 -1.71
C ALA A 19 1.24 9.01 -1.71
N ILE A 20 0.72 8.55 -2.85
CA ILE A 20 -0.64 7.99 -2.95
C ILE A 20 -0.76 6.73 -2.10
N VAL A 21 0.19 5.80 -2.20
CA VAL A 21 0.17 4.56 -1.41
C VAL A 21 0.24 4.89 0.08
N PHE A 22 1.17 5.76 0.49
CA PHE A 22 1.34 6.17 1.87
C PHE A 22 0.08 6.85 2.44
N SER A 23 -0.52 7.78 1.70
CA SER A 23 -1.77 8.44 2.12
C SER A 23 -2.92 7.44 2.22
N SER A 24 -3.01 6.50 1.29
CA SER A 24 -4.05 5.47 1.28
C SER A 24 -3.91 4.53 2.47
N SER A 25 -2.69 4.08 2.78
CA SER A 25 -2.41 3.27 3.96
C SER A 25 -2.80 3.97 5.24
N ASN A 26 -2.50 5.26 5.37
CA ASN A 26 -2.92 6.05 6.53
C ASN A 26 -4.45 6.16 6.66
N GLN A 27 -5.16 6.28 5.54
CA GLN A 27 -6.63 6.29 5.55
C GLN A 27 -7.18 4.94 6.03
N VAL A 28 -6.65 3.82 5.50
CA VAL A 28 -7.04 2.47 5.96
C VAL A 28 -6.80 2.29 7.45
N LEU A 29 -5.66 2.76 7.98
CA LEU A 29 -5.38 2.69 9.42
C LEU A 29 -6.38 3.50 10.24
N ARG A 30 -6.80 4.67 9.77
CA ARG A 30 -7.82 5.50 10.45
C ARG A 30 -9.18 4.80 10.45
N ASP A 31 -9.59 4.27 9.31
CA ASP A 31 -10.87 3.58 9.17
C ASP A 31 -10.88 2.30 10.02
N ALA A 32 -9.80 1.52 9.99
CA ALA A 32 -9.61 0.35 10.83
C ALA A 32 -9.71 0.67 12.33
N LYS A 33 -9.19 1.81 12.77
CA LYS A 33 -9.31 2.27 14.17
C LYS A 33 -10.71 2.76 14.52
N LEU A 34 -11.38 3.41 13.58
CA LEU A 34 -12.70 4.00 13.80
C LEU A 34 -13.81 2.94 13.82
N TYR A 35 -13.76 2.00 12.88
CA TYR A 35 -14.82 1.01 12.66
C TYR A 35 -14.48 -0.35 13.26
N GLY A 36 -13.20 -0.71 13.36
CA GLY A 36 -12.77 -2.03 13.81
C GLY A 36 -13.12 -3.14 12.83
N PHE A 37 -12.70 -4.37 13.15
CA PHE A 37 -12.84 -5.54 12.27
C PHE A 37 -14.27 -5.78 11.76
N GLU A 38 -15.26 -5.64 12.64
CA GLU A 38 -16.65 -6.02 12.33
C GLU A 38 -17.36 -5.00 11.44
N ALA A 39 -17.15 -3.69 11.65
CA ALA A 39 -17.84 -2.67 10.89
C ALA A 39 -17.08 -2.21 9.63
N LEU A 40 -15.78 -2.50 9.51
CA LEU A 40 -14.99 -2.14 8.33
C LEU A 40 -15.43 -2.94 7.09
N GLY A 41 -15.91 -4.17 7.28
CA GLY A 41 -16.47 -5.02 6.22
C GLY A 41 -17.78 -4.49 5.61
N ASP A 42 -18.53 -3.73 6.39
CA ASP A 42 -19.87 -3.25 6.04
C ASP A 42 -19.86 -1.83 5.44
N LEU A 43 -18.67 -1.23 5.23
CA LEU A 43 -18.58 0.10 4.67
C LEU A 43 -19.08 0.13 3.21
N PRO A 44 -20.03 1.04 2.88
CA PRO A 44 -20.65 1.05 1.55
C PRO A 44 -19.71 1.54 0.44
N SER A 45 -18.70 2.36 0.76
CA SER A 45 -17.69 2.80 -0.21
C SER A 45 -16.46 3.47 0.44
N PRO A 46 -15.23 3.18 -0.06
CA PRO A 46 -14.92 2.02 -0.89
C PRO A 46 -15.09 0.74 -0.05
N ASN A 47 -15.80 -0.25 -0.59
CA ASN A 47 -15.86 -1.55 0.07
C ASN A 47 -14.50 -2.27 -0.08
N ILE A 48 -14.25 -3.25 0.78
CA ILE A 48 -12.98 -3.99 0.82
C ILE A 48 -12.61 -4.62 -0.52
N HIS A 49 -13.61 -5.07 -1.29
CA HIS A 49 -13.36 -5.69 -2.58
C HIS A 49 -12.81 -4.68 -3.61
N ASP A 50 -13.34 -3.48 -3.63
CA ASP A 50 -12.87 -2.40 -4.49
C ASP A 50 -11.47 -1.92 -4.06
N MET A 51 -11.20 -1.88 -2.75
CA MET A 51 -9.86 -1.58 -2.22
C MET A 51 -8.84 -2.62 -2.69
N VAL A 52 -9.11 -3.91 -2.51
CA VAL A 52 -8.19 -4.98 -2.95
C VAL A 52 -7.94 -4.94 -4.46
N LYS A 53 -8.96 -4.66 -5.28
CA LYS A 53 -8.77 -4.51 -6.74
C LYS A 53 -7.86 -3.34 -7.08
N LEU A 54 -8.08 -2.19 -6.46
CA LEU A 54 -7.25 -1.00 -6.68
C LEU A 54 -5.79 -1.26 -6.27
N LEU A 55 -5.59 -1.92 -5.13
CA LEU A 55 -4.26 -2.27 -4.63
C LEU A 55 -3.48 -3.15 -5.58
N LYS A 56 -4.14 -4.14 -6.21
CA LYS A 56 -3.51 -4.97 -7.25
C LYS A 56 -3.06 -4.17 -8.46
N VAL A 57 -3.88 -3.19 -8.90
CA VAL A 57 -3.52 -2.31 -10.02
C VAL A 57 -2.31 -1.46 -9.66
N ILE A 58 -2.28 -0.86 -8.47
CA ILE A 58 -1.15 -0.04 -8.01
C ILE A 58 0.11 -0.91 -7.83
N GLY A 59 -0.04 -2.13 -7.29
CA GLY A 59 1.06 -3.10 -7.16
C GLY A 59 1.69 -3.44 -8.51
N ALA A 60 0.88 -3.70 -9.54
CA ALA A 60 1.37 -3.94 -10.89
C ALA A 60 2.08 -2.72 -11.49
N MET A 61 1.62 -1.49 -11.19
CA MET A 61 2.32 -0.27 -11.60
C MET A 61 3.68 -0.13 -10.91
N ILE A 62 3.79 -0.46 -9.63
CA ILE A 62 5.06 -0.45 -8.90
C ILE A 62 6.01 -1.51 -9.46
N ASP A 63 5.52 -2.71 -9.78
CA ASP A 63 6.34 -3.76 -10.39
C ASP A 63 6.89 -3.33 -11.76
N ALA A 64 6.07 -2.65 -12.56
CA ALA A 64 6.51 -2.06 -13.82
C ALA A 64 7.60 -0.99 -13.61
N LEU A 65 7.47 -0.13 -12.59
CA LEU A 65 8.47 0.89 -12.26
C LEU A 65 9.77 0.27 -11.71
N TYR A 66 9.67 -0.83 -10.96
CA TYR A 66 10.80 -1.54 -10.38
C TYR A 66 11.61 -2.34 -11.41
N ALA A 67 11.01 -2.67 -12.56
CA ALA A 67 11.69 -3.38 -13.64
C ALA A 67 12.78 -2.54 -14.35
N PHE A 68 12.78 -1.23 -14.12
CA PHE A 68 13.80 -0.31 -14.63
C PHE A 68 14.92 -0.14 -13.60
N ASP A 69 16.14 0.11 -14.06
CA ASP A 69 17.23 0.49 -13.16
C ASP A 69 16.94 1.89 -12.62
N GLN A 70 16.89 2.03 -11.30
CA GLN A 70 16.56 3.26 -10.57
C GLN A 70 17.64 3.46 -9.50
N PRO A 71 18.05 4.68 -9.15
CA PRO A 71 18.90 4.95 -8.01
C PRO A 71 18.25 4.42 -6.73
N TYR A 72 19.12 4.14 -5.78
CA TYR A 72 18.80 3.45 -4.54
C TYR A 72 17.59 4.04 -3.79
N GLU A 73 17.50 5.36 -3.70
CA GLU A 73 16.41 6.03 -2.96
C GLU A 73 15.04 5.77 -3.59
N GLN A 74 14.94 5.78 -4.92
CA GLN A 74 13.70 5.46 -5.64
C GLN A 74 13.35 3.98 -5.52
N GLN A 75 14.33 3.08 -5.59
CA GLN A 75 14.11 1.65 -5.34
C GLN A 75 13.57 1.42 -3.92
N ARG A 76 14.14 2.10 -2.92
CA ARG A 76 13.69 2.02 -1.53
C ARG A 76 12.24 2.49 -1.38
N GLN A 77 11.86 3.60 -2.03
CA GLN A 77 10.48 4.10 -2.02
C GLN A 77 9.49 3.12 -2.65
N LEU A 78 9.85 2.53 -3.80
CA LEU A 78 9.02 1.53 -4.49
C LEU A 78 8.85 0.26 -3.64
N LEU A 79 9.93 -0.22 -3.00
CA LEU A 79 9.86 -1.38 -2.09
C LEU A 79 8.98 -1.10 -0.87
N ASN A 80 9.10 0.08 -0.27
CA ASN A 80 8.26 0.50 0.85
C ASN A 80 6.78 0.56 0.45
N ALA A 81 6.47 1.16 -0.70
CA ALA A 81 5.12 1.22 -1.24
C ALA A 81 4.57 -0.19 -1.52
N LYS A 82 5.37 -1.07 -2.11
CA LYS A 82 4.98 -2.46 -2.36
C LYS A 82 4.65 -3.20 -1.06
N SER A 83 5.47 -3.04 -0.03
CA SER A 83 5.23 -3.66 1.27
C SER A 83 3.94 -3.17 1.93
N GLN A 84 3.65 -1.86 1.84
CA GLN A 84 2.40 -1.28 2.32
C GLN A 84 1.18 -1.84 1.58
N ILE A 85 1.27 -1.96 0.25
CA ILE A 85 0.21 -2.58 -0.58
C ILE A 85 -0.03 -4.02 -0.13
N THR A 86 1.02 -4.82 0.02
CA THR A 86 0.89 -6.22 0.48
C THR A 86 0.20 -6.31 1.84
N ASN A 87 0.53 -5.43 2.78
CA ASN A 87 -0.14 -5.41 4.09
C ASN A 87 -1.61 -5.01 3.98
N MET A 88 -1.95 -4.05 3.13
CA MET A 88 -3.36 -3.69 2.88
C MET A 88 -4.14 -4.82 2.18
N GLU A 89 -3.50 -5.57 1.27
CA GLU A 89 -4.11 -6.76 0.64
C GLU A 89 -4.35 -7.89 1.65
N ARG A 90 -3.39 -8.14 2.55
CA ARG A 90 -3.55 -9.10 3.66
C ARG A 90 -4.71 -8.69 4.55
N LEU A 91 -4.77 -7.43 4.94
CA LEU A 91 -5.85 -6.87 5.76
C LEU A 91 -7.22 -7.05 5.10
N GLY A 92 -7.34 -6.70 3.81
CA GLY A 92 -8.56 -6.87 3.04
C GLY A 92 -8.97 -8.34 2.90
N SER A 93 -8.00 -9.23 2.67
CA SER A 93 -8.26 -10.67 2.55
C SER A 93 -8.70 -11.29 3.87
N ALA A 94 -8.09 -10.90 4.99
CA ALA A 94 -8.45 -11.37 6.32
C ALA A 94 -9.87 -10.95 6.71
N LEU A 95 -10.27 -9.71 6.38
CA LEU A 95 -11.65 -9.25 6.57
C LEU A 95 -12.65 -10.06 5.74
N LEU A 96 -12.35 -10.30 4.47
CA LEU A 96 -13.22 -11.11 3.60
C LEU A 96 -13.34 -12.57 4.07
N ALA A 97 -12.28 -13.11 4.67
CA ALA A 97 -12.25 -14.47 5.18
C ALA A 97 -12.84 -14.60 6.60
N GLY A 98 -13.08 -13.49 7.31
CA GLY A 98 -13.51 -13.53 8.72
C GLY A 98 -12.37 -13.86 9.71
N GLU A 99 -11.11 -13.76 9.29
CA GLU A 99 -9.93 -14.15 10.07
C GLU A 99 -9.39 -12.96 10.89
N ARG A 100 -9.96 -12.75 12.09
CA ARG A 100 -9.61 -11.60 12.95
C ARG A 100 -8.12 -11.55 13.32
N GLY A 101 -7.49 -12.70 13.58
CA GLY A 101 -6.07 -12.76 13.94
C GLY A 101 -5.16 -12.25 12.81
N ASP A 102 -5.40 -12.70 11.58
CA ASP A 102 -4.66 -12.26 10.40
C ASP A 102 -4.88 -10.77 10.10
N TYR A 103 -6.10 -10.27 10.36
CA TYR A 103 -6.42 -8.86 10.25
C TYR A 103 -5.60 -8.01 11.22
N GLU A 104 -5.55 -8.39 12.51
CA GLU A 104 -4.80 -7.67 13.53
C GLU A 104 -3.29 -7.68 13.25
N GLU A 105 -2.76 -8.81 12.79
CA GLU A 105 -1.35 -8.92 12.40
C GLU A 105 -1.04 -8.00 11.20
N ALA A 106 -1.86 -8.04 10.15
CA ALA A 106 -1.68 -7.19 8.97
C ALA A 106 -1.80 -5.70 9.31
N LEU A 107 -2.75 -5.34 10.19
CA LEU A 107 -2.93 -3.98 10.68
C LEU A 107 -1.69 -3.50 11.45
N ALA A 108 -1.19 -4.29 12.39
CA ALA A 108 0.01 -3.96 13.16
C ALA A 108 1.27 -3.86 12.28
N ALA A 109 1.38 -4.69 11.24
CA ALA A 109 2.45 -4.60 10.25
C ALA A 109 2.37 -3.29 9.44
N LEU A 110 1.17 -2.90 9.02
CA LEU A 110 0.93 -1.65 8.31
C LEU A 110 1.22 -0.42 9.18
N GLU A 111 0.85 -0.45 10.47
CA GLU A 111 1.16 0.61 11.44
C GLU A 111 2.66 0.83 11.61
N LYS A 112 3.48 -0.23 11.63
CA LYS A 112 4.94 -0.08 11.72
C LYS A 112 5.56 0.62 10.51
N GLN A 113 4.84 0.66 9.39
CA GLN A 113 5.28 1.25 8.13
C GLN A 113 4.69 2.65 7.87
N CYS A 114 3.74 3.08 8.69
CA CYS A 114 3.08 4.36 8.60
C CYS A 114 3.26 5.10 9.92
N VAL A 115 3.97 6.23 9.91
CA VAL A 115 3.96 7.12 11.07
C VAL A 115 2.63 7.86 11.05
N ILE A 116 1.73 7.52 11.97
CA ILE A 116 0.58 8.37 12.31
C ILE A 116 1.07 9.42 13.31
#